data_AF-A0A0C2CEK9-F1
#
_entry.id   AF-A0A0C2CEK9-F1
#
_cell.length_a   1.000
_cell.length_b   1.000
_cell.length_c   1.000
_cell.angle_alpha   90.00
_cell.angle_beta   90.00
_cell.angle_gamma   90.00
#
_symmetry.space_group_name_H-M   'P 1'
#
loop_
_entity.id
_entity.type
_entity.pdbx_description
1 polymer ?
#
loop_
_entity_poly.entity_id
_entity_poly.type
_entity_poly.pdbx_seq_one_letter_code
_entity_poly.pdbx_strand_id
1 'polypeptide(L)'
;GLKKALEVLESGRKGGVRKDAKPVIVIYASDFGRDDVDKTLQLAEQAQLKGTHIIVVAFKEGGKLKSLEQLKVVASPGSFFKSTVANLGDNILSALCNIQG
;
A
#
# COMPACT_ATOMS: atom_id res chain seq x y z
N GLY A 1 -5.81 -3.77 -9.27
CA GLY A 1 -6.09 -3.85 -7.82
C GLY A 1 -6.33 -2.48 -7.20
N LEU A 2 -5.27 -1.64 -7.12
CA LEU A 2 -5.27 -0.38 -6.38
C LEU A 2 -6.43 0.58 -6.70
N LYS A 3 -6.69 0.85 -7.99
CA LYS A 3 -7.81 1.72 -8.42
C LYS A 3 -9.15 1.30 -7.80
N LYS A 4 -9.47 0.00 -7.82
CA LYS A 4 -10.73 -0.52 -7.29
C LYS A 4 -10.80 -0.39 -5.77
N ALA A 5 -9.67 -0.57 -5.06
CA ALA A 5 -9.61 -0.34 -3.62
C ALA A 5 -9.90 1.12 -3.26
N LEU A 6 -9.39 2.06 -4.04
CA LEU A 6 -9.68 3.50 -3.87
C LEU A 6 -11.16 3.81 -4.13
N GLU A 7 -11.75 3.25 -5.18
CA GLU A 7 -13.20 3.40 -5.45
C GLU A 7 -14.07 2.86 -4.30
N VAL A 8 -13.67 1.74 -3.70
CA VAL A 8 -14.34 1.17 -2.51
C VAL A 8 -14.19 2.09 -1.29
N LEU A 9 -13.01 2.67 -1.05
CA LEU A 9 -12.82 3.63 0.04
C LEU A 9 -13.68 4.89 -0.14
N GLU A 10 -13.71 5.45 -1.35
CA GLU A 10 -14.47 6.65 -1.68
C GLU A 10 -15.99 6.40 -1.58
N SER A 11 -16.47 5.26 -2.09
CA SER A 11 -17.89 4.88 -1.97
C SER A 11 -18.29 4.58 -0.53
N GLY A 12 -17.43 3.90 0.25
CA GLY A 12 -17.65 3.63 1.66
C GLY A 12 -17.70 4.88 2.55
N ARG A 13 -17.11 6.00 2.12
CA ARG A 13 -17.21 7.30 2.84
C ARG A 13 -18.56 8.01 2.65
N LYS A 14 -19.31 7.71 1.58
CA LYS A 14 -20.56 8.44 1.24
C LYS A 14 -21.70 8.23 2.25
N GLY A 15 -21.66 7.17 3.07
CA GLY A 15 -22.75 6.78 3.97
C GLY A 15 -22.67 7.28 5.42
N GLY A 16 -21.58 7.95 5.83
CA GLY A 16 -21.42 8.32 7.25
C GLY A 16 -19.98 8.28 7.72
N VAL A 17 -19.24 9.33 7.40
CA VAL A 17 -18.29 10.06 8.26
C VAL A 17 -17.49 9.25 9.31
N ARG A 18 -16.67 8.30 8.86
CA ARG A 18 -15.44 7.95 9.60
C ARG A 18 -14.38 9.04 9.36
N LYS A 19 -14.67 10.28 9.79
CA LYS A 19 -13.76 11.44 9.60
C LYS A 19 -12.42 11.23 10.30
N ASP A 20 -12.46 10.56 11.46
CA ASP A 20 -11.29 10.34 12.29
C ASP A 20 -10.55 9.03 11.97
N ALA A 21 -11.14 8.17 11.13
CA ALA A 21 -10.46 6.94 10.71
C ALA A 21 -9.49 7.24 9.56
N LYS A 22 -8.26 6.78 9.72
CA LYS A 22 -7.22 6.90 8.69
C LYS A 22 -7.37 5.76 7.68
N PRO A 23 -7.64 6.03 6.40
CA PRO A 23 -7.77 4.97 5.40
C PRO A 23 -6.41 4.33 5.13
N VAL A 24 -6.39 3.00 5.05
CA VAL A 24 -5.19 2.22 4.75
C VAL A 24 -5.47 1.25 3.60
N ILE A 25 -4.51 1.14 2.70
CA ILE A 25 -4.46 0.09 1.68
C ILE A 25 -3.24 -0.76 1.94
N VAL A 26 -3.43 -2.08 2.05
CA VAL A 26 -2.33 -3.04 2.11
C VAL A 26 -2.23 -3.76 0.75
N ILE A 27 -1.11 -3.57 0.06
CA ILE A 27 -0.83 -4.19 -1.23
C ILE A 27 0.07 -5.40 -0.98
N TYR A 28 -0.42 -6.59 -1.33
CA TYR A 28 0.39 -7.78 -1.45
C TYR A 28 0.68 -8.04 -2.92
N ALA A 29 1.95 -8.16 -3.29
CA ALA A 29 2.35 -8.37 -4.67
C ALA A 29 3.50 -9.38 -4.78
N SER A 30 3.33 -10.40 -5.62
CA SER A 30 4.35 -11.41 -5.94
C SER A 30 5.08 -11.17 -7.26
N ASP A 31 4.52 -10.31 -8.11
CA ASP A 31 5.14 -9.82 -9.33
C ASP A 31 4.69 -8.36 -9.60
N PHE A 32 5.50 -7.61 -10.34
CA PHE A 32 5.19 -6.24 -10.73
C PHE A 32 5.83 -5.90 -12.08
N GLY A 33 4.98 -5.64 -13.08
CA GLY A 33 5.40 -5.26 -14.43
C GLY A 33 5.81 -3.79 -14.52
N ARG A 34 6.81 -3.48 -15.37
CA ARG A 34 7.30 -2.11 -15.56
C ARG A 34 6.23 -1.14 -16.08
N ASP A 35 5.35 -1.58 -16.97
CA ASP A 35 4.27 -0.73 -17.52
C ASP A 35 3.16 -0.43 -16.49
N ASP A 36 3.11 -1.19 -15.39
CA ASP A 36 2.20 -0.97 -14.27
C ASP A 36 2.74 0.04 -13.25
N VAL A 37 4.05 0.35 -13.29
CA VAL A 37 4.72 1.23 -12.31
C VAL A 37 4.14 2.63 -12.35
N ASP A 38 4.15 3.29 -13.51
CA ASP A 38 3.83 4.73 -13.61
C ASP A 38 2.37 5.02 -13.26
N LYS A 39 1.45 4.18 -13.73
CA LYS A 39 0.01 4.34 -13.42
C LYS A 39 -0.28 4.03 -11.96
N THR A 40 0.34 2.99 -11.41
CA THR A 40 0.17 2.63 -9.99
C THR A 40 0.77 3.70 -9.08
N LEU A 41 1.91 4.27 -9.47
CA LEU A 41 2.56 5.36 -8.75
C LEU A 41 1.68 6.61 -8.72
N GLN A 42 1.16 7.07 -9.86
CA GLN A 42 0.26 8.23 -9.89
C GLN A 42 -0.98 8.02 -8.99
N LEU A 43 -1.59 6.84 -9.03
CA LEU A 43 -2.73 6.53 -8.17
C LEU A 43 -2.36 6.50 -6.69
N ALA A 44 -1.18 5.98 -6.36
CA ALA A 44 -0.69 5.90 -4.99
C ALA A 44 -0.35 7.30 -4.45
N GLU A 45 0.31 8.14 -5.22
CA GLU A 45 0.57 9.54 -4.86
C GLU A 45 -0.73 10.30 -4.59
N GLN A 46 -1.72 10.19 -5.47
CA GLN A 46 -3.03 10.81 -5.26
C GLN A 46 -3.73 10.29 -4.01
N ALA A 47 -3.63 8.99 -3.73
CA ALA A 47 -4.21 8.38 -2.53
C ALA A 47 -3.52 8.89 -1.26
N GLN A 48 -2.19 8.96 -1.25
CA GLN A 48 -1.41 9.48 -0.13
C GLN A 48 -1.69 10.97 0.12
N LEU A 49 -1.84 11.78 -0.93
CA LEU A 49 -2.26 13.19 -0.82
C LEU A 49 -3.66 13.34 -0.19
N LYS A 50 -4.54 12.36 -0.38
CA LYS A 50 -5.86 12.30 0.25
C LYS A 50 -5.83 11.72 1.68
N GLY A 51 -4.65 11.47 2.24
CA GLY A 51 -4.48 10.89 3.58
C GLY A 51 -4.64 9.38 3.65
N THR A 52 -4.59 8.67 2.51
CA THR A 52 -4.59 7.19 2.49
C THR A 52 -3.18 6.67 2.67
N HIS A 53 -2.95 5.92 3.75
CA HIS A 53 -1.68 5.27 4.01
C HIS A 53 -1.58 3.97 3.18
N ILE A 54 -0.43 3.73 2.55
CA ILE A 54 -0.22 2.55 1.71
C ILE A 54 0.91 1.70 2.29
N ILE A 55 0.57 0.49 2.71
CA ILE A 55 1.52 -0.53 3.13
C ILE A 55 1.74 -1.48 1.95
N VAL A 56 2.99 -1.76 1.61
CA VAL A 56 3.34 -2.70 0.55
C VAL A 56 4.07 -3.90 1.15
N VAL A 57 3.61 -5.10 0.80
CA VAL A 57 4.26 -6.36 1.12
C VAL A 57 4.67 -7.03 -0.19
N ALA A 58 5.98 -6.97 -0.48
CA ALA A 58 6.62 -7.67 -1.58
C ALA A 58 6.73 -9.17 -1.23
N PHE A 59 5.87 -9.98 -1.83
CA PHE A 59 5.74 -11.40 -1.56
C PHE A 59 6.69 -12.22 -2.46
N LYS A 60 7.69 -12.87 -1.86
CA LYS A 60 8.65 -13.70 -2.60
C LYS A 60 8.07 -15.09 -2.88
N GLU A 61 7.33 -15.23 -3.98
CA GLU A 61 6.86 -16.53 -4.48
C GLU A 61 7.64 -16.90 -5.75
N GLY A 62 8.84 -17.46 -5.59
CA GLY A 62 9.66 -17.94 -6.72
C GLY A 62 10.17 -16.87 -7.71
N GLY A 63 9.81 -15.59 -7.57
CA GLY A 63 10.05 -14.52 -8.54
C GLY A 63 11.27 -13.61 -8.31
N LYS A 64 11.56 -12.75 -9.30
CA LYS A 64 12.68 -11.78 -9.34
C LYS A 64 12.44 -10.62 -8.36
N LEU A 65 12.98 -10.74 -7.14
CA LEU A 65 13.00 -9.69 -6.10
C LEU A 65 13.30 -8.27 -6.60
N LYS A 66 14.12 -8.11 -7.64
CA LYS A 66 14.48 -6.80 -8.21
C LYS A 66 13.29 -6.01 -8.77
N SER A 67 12.27 -6.66 -9.33
CA SER A 67 11.07 -5.97 -9.84
C SER A 67 10.19 -5.48 -8.69
N LEU A 68 10.15 -6.22 -7.58
CA LEU A 68 9.34 -5.88 -6.41
C LEU A 68 9.92 -4.71 -5.59
N GLU A 69 11.23 -4.45 -5.65
CA GLU A 69 11.82 -3.25 -5.04
C GLU A 69 11.27 -1.95 -5.63
N GLN A 70 10.80 -1.97 -6.89
CA GLN A 70 10.19 -0.80 -7.52
C GLN A 70 8.87 -0.42 -6.85
N LEU A 71 8.18 -1.35 -6.18
CA LEU A 71 6.98 -1.04 -5.40
C LEU A 71 7.27 -0.22 -4.14
N LYS A 72 8.54 -0.06 -3.74
CA LYS A 72 8.89 0.80 -2.62
C LYS A 72 8.44 2.25 -2.83
N VAL A 73 8.42 2.74 -4.07
CA VAL A 73 7.97 4.12 -4.36
C VAL A 73 6.44 4.29 -4.22
N VAL A 74 5.69 3.19 -4.22
CA VAL A 74 4.24 3.16 -4.03
C VAL A 74 3.87 3.19 -2.54
N ALA A 75 4.75 2.66 -1.69
CA ALA A 75 4.52 2.58 -0.25
C ALA A 75 4.64 3.96 0.40
N SER A 76 3.85 4.18 1.46
CA SER A 76 4.09 5.28 2.37
C SER A 76 5.46 5.13 3.07
N PRO A 77 6.05 6.22 3.57
CA PRO A 77 7.34 6.17 4.27
C PRO A 77 7.35 5.08 5.35
N GLY A 78 8.41 4.28 5.40
CA GLY A 78 8.58 3.19 6.38
C GLY A 78 7.65 1.98 6.19
N SER A 79 6.84 1.93 5.12
CA SER A 79 5.73 0.98 4.98
C SER A 79 5.92 -0.04 3.85
N PHE A 80 7.17 -0.30 3.48
CA PHE A 80 7.54 -1.33 2.52
C PHE A 80 8.19 -2.51 3.24
N PHE A 81 7.62 -3.69 3.05
CA PHE A 81 8.08 -4.92 3.68
C PHE A 81 8.28 -6.02 2.64
N LYS A 82 9.26 -6.90 2.86
CA LYS A 82 9.38 -8.16 2.13
C LYS A 82 8.69 -9.25 2.93
N SER A 83 8.06 -10.22 2.28
CA SER A 83 7.43 -11.35 2.98
C SER A 83 8.44 -12.22 3.75
N THR A 84 9.73 -12.08 3.45
CA THR A 84 10.82 -12.81 4.11
C THR A 84 11.39 -12.11 5.34
N VAL A 85 10.89 -10.92 5.70
CA VAL A 85 11.36 -10.24 6.92
C VAL A 85 10.86 -10.98 8.15
N ALA A 86 11.70 -11.08 9.19
CA ALA A 86 11.26 -11.56 10.49
C ALA A 86 10.16 -10.65 11.04
N ASN A 87 9.22 -11.23 11.78
CA ASN A 87 8.14 -10.52 12.47
C ASN A 87 7.31 -9.61 11.54
N LEU A 88 7.02 -10.07 10.31
CA LEU A 88 6.23 -9.31 9.34
C LEU A 88 4.89 -8.81 9.90
N GLY A 89 4.20 -9.64 10.69
CA GLY A 89 2.94 -9.26 11.34
C GLY A 89 3.11 -8.04 12.26
N ASP A 90 4.14 -8.05 13.11
CA ASP A 90 4.44 -6.94 14.02
C ASP A 90 4.86 -5.68 13.26
N ASN A 91 5.59 -5.83 12.15
CA ASN A 91 5.98 -4.70 11.30
C ASN A 91 4.76 -4.03 10.65
N ILE A 92 3.80 -4.84 10.15
CA ILE A 92 2.55 -4.31 9.59
C ILE A 92 1.70 -3.66 10.69
N LEU A 93 1.59 -4.29 11.86
CA LEU A 93 0.87 -3.71 13.00
C LEU A 93 1.49 -2.38 13.43
N SER A 94 2.82 -2.32 13.51
CA SER A 94 3.54 -1.09 13.82
C SER A 94 3.27 0.00 12.77
N ALA A 95 3.26 -0.33 11.48
CA ALA A 95 2.92 0.62 10.41
C ALA A 95 1.47 1.14 10.56
N LEU A 96 0.52 0.27 10.92
CA LEU A 96 -0.88 0.66 11.18
C LEU A 96 -1.03 1.57 12.40
N CYS A 97 -0.26 1.33 13.47
CA CYS A 97 -0.29 2.15 14.68
C CYS A 97 0.39 3.52 14.49
N ASN A 98 1.38 3.60 13.61
CA ASN A 98 2.22 4.79 13.41
C ASN A 98 1.83 5.63 12.19
N ILE A 99 0.60 5.50 11.70
CA ILE A 99 0.10 6.31 10.59
C ILE A 99 0.07 7.77 11.04
N GLN A 100 0.98 8.59 10.53
CA GLN A 100 0.93 10.03 10.71
C GLN A 100 -0.24 10.59 9.89
N GLY A 101 -1.03 11.47 10.50
CA GLY A 101 -2.22 12.08 9.90
C GLY A 101 -1.99 13.56 9.68
#